data_AF-Q95YB5-F1
#
_entry.id   AF-Q95YB5-F1
#
_cell.length_a   1.000
_cell.length_b   1.000
_cell.length_c   1.000
_cell.angle_alpha   90.00
_cell.angle_beta   90.00
_cell.angle_gamma   90.00
#
_symmetry.space_group_name_H-M   'P 1'
#
loop_
_entity.id
_entity.type
_entity.pdbx_description
1 polymer ?
#
loop_
_entity_poly.entity_id
_entity_poly.type
_entity_poly.pdbx_seq_one_letter_code
_entity_poly.pdbx_strand_id
1 'polypeptide(L)'
;MFASIAFFVVLKIIFGLAQSLTTKSGFSFLTRILFFVIAGFSALTCLFMVTAVTLVGLDVKKFNDDNAKFNNISILKLGWSAWMCVASAVLMAGSAALAVLIGLFGRPEQEFNAKTSKTSKTT
;
A
#
# COMPACT_ATOMS: atom_id res chain seq x y z
N MET A 1 12.68 2.27 10.33
CA MET A 1 12.62 3.27 9.23
C MET A 1 13.36 2.82 7.96
N PHE A 2 14.55 2.23 8.05
CA PHE A 2 15.26 1.74 6.85
C PHE A 2 14.51 0.65 6.08
N ALA A 3 13.92 -0.33 6.77
CA ALA A 3 13.14 -1.38 6.12
C ALA A 3 11.97 -0.82 5.30
N SER A 4 11.18 0.10 5.85
CA SER A 4 10.05 0.72 5.14
C SER A 4 10.50 1.49 3.89
N ILE A 5 11.68 2.12 3.91
CA ILE A 5 12.24 2.82 2.75
C ILE A 5 12.61 1.81 1.65
N ALA A 6 13.27 0.71 2.00
CA ALA A 6 13.62 -0.34 1.04
C ALA A 6 12.36 -0.94 0.38
N PHE A 7 11.34 -1.26 1.17
CA PHE A 7 10.05 -1.74 0.66
C PHE A 7 9.38 -0.72 -0.29
N PHE A 8 9.47 0.57 0.02
CA PHE A 8 8.92 1.64 -0.82
C PHE A 8 9.64 1.74 -2.17
N VAL A 9 10.97 1.61 -2.19
CA VAL A 9 11.77 1.60 -3.42
C VAL A 9 11.40 0.39 -4.29
N VAL A 10 11.32 -0.80 -3.68
CA VAL A 10 10.90 -2.02 -4.39
C VAL A 10 9.50 -1.87 -4.98
N LEU A 11 8.54 -1.32 -4.21
CA LEU A 11 7.19 -1.02 -4.70
C LEU A 11 7.21 -0.08 -5.92
N LYS A 12 8.02 0.98 -5.90
CA LYS A 12 8.15 1.91 -7.03
C LYS A 12 8.73 1.23 -8.27
N ILE A 13 9.71 0.33 -8.11
CA ILE A 13 10.28 -0.44 -9.22
C ILE A 13 9.21 -1.36 -9.83
N ILE A 14 8.49 -2.11 -9.00
CA ILE A 14 7.44 -3.03 -9.46
C ILE A 14 6.30 -2.25 -10.15
N PHE A 15 5.92 -1.09 -9.61
CA PHE A 15 4.91 -0.23 -10.22
C PHE A 15 5.35 0.30 -11.59
N GLY A 16 6.61 0.73 -11.72
CA GLY A 16 7.18 1.15 -13.01
C GLY A 16 7.20 0.03 -14.04
N LEU A 17 7.54 -1.20 -13.62
CA LEU A 17 7.49 -2.38 -14.48
C LEU A 17 6.06 -2.71 -14.91
N ALA A 18 5.11 -2.71 -13.98
CA ALA A 18 3.70 -2.93 -14.27
C ALA A 18 3.17 -1.89 -15.27
N GLN A 19 3.49 -0.62 -15.07
CA GLN A 19 3.08 0.46 -15.96
C GLN A 19 3.69 0.33 -17.36
N SER A 20 4.98 -0.04 -17.45
CA SER A 20 5.67 -0.29 -18.73
C SER A 20 5.09 -1.49 -19.49
N LEU A 21 4.78 -2.58 -18.77
CA LEU A 21 4.11 -3.75 -19.34
C LEU A 21 2.72 -3.42 -19.86
N THR A 22 1.95 -2.64 -19.11
CA THR A 22 0.58 -2.24 -19.49
C THR A 22 0.59 -1.36 -20.74
N THR A 23 1.56 -0.44 -20.87
CA THR A 23 1.66 0.43 -22.05
C THR A 23 2.17 -0.30 -23.29
N LYS A 24 3.09 -1.28 -23.14
CA LYS A 24 3.63 -2.02 -24.28
C LYS A 24 2.78 -3.19 -24.75
N SER A 25 2.16 -3.91 -23.83
CA SER A 25 1.56 -5.24 -24.11
C SER A 25 0.06 -5.30 -23.81
N GLY A 26 -0.54 -4.17 -23.42
CA GLY A 26 -1.92 -4.13 -22.94
C GLY A 26 -2.08 -4.78 -21.56
N PHE A 27 -3.32 -4.86 -21.10
CA PHE A 27 -3.65 -5.44 -19.80
C PHE A 27 -3.68 -6.97 -19.93
N SER A 28 -2.65 -7.65 -19.41
CA SER A 28 -2.56 -9.11 -19.40
C SER A 28 -2.82 -9.70 -18.01
N PHE A 29 -2.99 -11.02 -17.95
CA PHE A 29 -3.10 -11.74 -16.67
C PHE A 29 -1.85 -11.55 -15.78
N LEU A 30 -0.66 -11.44 -16.39
CA LEU A 30 0.58 -11.17 -15.66
C LEU A 30 0.54 -9.79 -15.00
N THR A 31 0.01 -8.79 -15.72
CA THR A 31 -0.18 -7.43 -15.22
C THR A 31 -1.14 -7.41 -14.02
N ARG A 32 -2.19 -8.24 -14.07
CA ARG A 32 -3.16 -8.43 -12.97
C ARG A 32 -2.49 -8.99 -11.71
N ILE A 33 -1.62 -9.99 -11.85
CA ILE A 33 -0.83 -10.55 -10.73
C ILE A 33 0.10 -9.48 -10.15
N LEU A 34 0.78 -8.71 -11.00
CA LEU A 34 1.65 -7.62 -10.55
C LEU A 34 0.90 -6.59 -9.69
N PHE A 35 -0.32 -6.21 -10.07
CA PHE A 35 -1.16 -5.32 -9.25
C PHE A 35 -1.52 -5.93 -7.89
N PHE A 36 -1.80 -7.24 -7.83
CA PHE A 36 -2.02 -7.94 -6.56
C PHE A 36 -0.76 -7.99 -5.68
N VAL A 37 0.41 -8.19 -6.28
CA VAL A 37 1.69 -8.15 -5.55
C VAL A 37 1.96 -6.75 -4.99
N ILE A 38 1.70 -5.70 -5.78
CA ILE A 38 1.79 -4.30 -5.33
C ILE A 38 0.84 -4.05 -4.16
N ALA A 39 -0.40 -4.52 -4.24
CA ALA A 39 -1.36 -4.40 -3.15
C ALA A 39 -0.89 -5.10 -1.88
N GLY A 40 -0.36 -6.33 -2.00
CA GLY A 40 0.18 -7.09 -0.88
C GLY A 40 1.35 -6.38 -0.19
N PHE A 41 2.33 -5.92 -0.98
CA PHE A 41 3.48 -5.18 -0.46
C PHE A 41 3.07 -3.84 0.19
N SER A 42 2.12 -3.14 -0.39
CA SER A 42 1.57 -1.90 0.17
C SER A 42 0.89 -2.13 1.52
N ALA A 43 0.05 -3.18 1.61
CA ALA A 43 -0.61 -3.55 2.87
C ALA A 43 0.40 -3.91 3.97
N LEU A 44 1.46 -4.64 3.62
CA LEU A 44 2.54 -5.00 4.54
C LEU A 44 3.29 -3.77 5.06
N THR A 45 3.57 -2.81 4.17
CA THR A 45 4.21 -1.55 4.56
C THR A 45 3.32 -0.72 5.50
N CYS A 46 2.01 -0.72 5.23
CA CYS A 46 1.01 -0.08 6.07
C CYS A 46 0.97 -0.71 7.48
N LEU A 47 0.97 -2.04 7.57
CA LEU A 47 1.07 -2.75 8.85
C LEU A 47 2.32 -2.36 9.62
N PHE A 48 3.49 -2.35 8.97
CA PHE A 48 4.74 -1.94 9.62
C PHE A 48 4.69 -0.50 10.15
N MET A 49 4.11 0.44 9.40
CA MET A 49 3.97 1.83 9.86
C MET A 49 3.03 1.95 11.04
N VAL A 50 1.84 1.32 10.98
CA VAL A 50 0.87 1.35 12.08
C VAL A 50 1.49 0.74 13.34
N THR A 51 2.16 -0.40 13.21
CA THR A 51 2.81 -1.06 14.35
C THR A 51 3.90 -0.16 14.97
N ALA A 52 4.71 0.50 14.14
CA ALA A 52 5.73 1.43 14.61
C ALA A 52 5.13 2.64 15.35
N VAL A 53 4.07 3.26 14.81
CA VAL A 53 3.37 4.36 15.48
C VAL A 53 2.74 3.91 16.80
N THR A 54 2.19 2.69 16.83
CA THR A 54 1.56 2.14 18.04
C THR A 54 2.60 1.90 19.13
N LEU A 55 3.77 1.34 18.79
CA LEU A 55 4.87 1.14 19.73
C LEU A 55 5.36 2.47 20.30
N VAL A 56 5.64 3.45 19.44
CA VAL A 56 6.03 4.81 19.88
C VAL A 56 4.93 5.45 20.74
N GLY A 57 3.66 5.25 20.38
CA GLY A 57 2.50 5.73 21.13
C GLY A 57 2.42 5.13 22.53
N LEU A 58 2.67 3.83 22.66
CA LEU A 58 2.69 3.12 23.94
C LEU A 58 3.87 3.59 24.81
N ASP A 59 5.06 3.76 24.23
CA ASP A 59 6.22 4.29 24.95
C ASP A 59 5.96 5.70 25.48
N VAL A 60 5.44 6.61 24.65
CA VAL A 60 5.09 7.97 25.08
C VAL A 60 4.03 7.95 26.19
N LYS A 61 3.02 7.08 26.10
CA LYS A 61 2.01 6.95 27.15
C LYS A 61 2.63 6.46 28.47
N LYS A 62 3.51 5.47 28.40
CA LYS A 62 4.19 4.91 29.57
C LYS A 62 5.08 5.95 30.25
N PHE A 63 5.84 6.73 29.46
CA PHE A 63 6.60 7.87 29.97
C PHE A 63 5.72 8.96 30.61
N ASN A 64 4.52 9.22 30.06
CA ASN A 64 3.59 10.17 30.69
C ASN A 64 3.03 9.65 32.01
N ASP A 65 2.64 8.38 32.10
CA ASP A 65 2.10 7.80 33.33
C ASP A 65 3.16 7.74 34.45
N ASP A 66 4.41 7.45 34.11
CA ASP A 66 5.51 7.43 35.08
C ASP A 66 5.91 8.85 35.55
N ASN A 67 5.90 9.85 34.66
CA ASN A 67 6.20 11.23 35.04
C ASN A 67 5.03 11.94 35.76
N ALA A 68 3.78 11.60 35.43
CA ALA A 68 2.59 12.12 36.11
C ALA A 68 2.56 11.78 37.60
N LYS A 69 3.26 10.71 38.03
CA LYS A 69 3.42 10.38 39.44
C LYS A 69 4.44 11.25 40.18
N PHE A 70 5.41 11.85 39.49
CA PHE A 70 6.52 12.57 40.13
C PHE A 70 6.43 14.09 40.04
N ASN A 71 5.87 14.65 38.99
CA ASN A 71 5.50 16.06 38.96
C ASN A 71 4.58 16.34 37.77
N ASN A 72 3.66 17.28 37.92
CA ASN A 72 2.65 17.66 36.92
C ASN A 72 3.26 18.44 35.74
N ILE A 73 4.38 17.96 35.20
CA ILE A 73 5.23 18.67 34.26
C ILE A 73 5.12 17.98 32.90
N SER A 74 4.37 18.63 32.03
CA SER A 74 4.36 18.50 30.57
C SER A 74 3.99 17.13 30.00
N ILE A 75 2.70 16.97 29.67
CA ILE A 75 2.16 15.89 28.85
C ILE A 75 2.97 15.82 27.54
N LEU A 76 3.84 14.81 27.38
CA LEU A 76 4.52 14.56 26.11
C LEU A 76 3.46 14.19 25.07
N LYS A 77 3.21 15.11 24.13
CA LYS A 77 2.32 14.87 22.99
C LYS A 77 3.10 14.15 21.89
N LEU A 78 2.44 13.23 21.20
CA LEU A 78 2.98 12.59 20.01
C LEU A 78 3.47 13.66 19.02
N GLY A 79 4.74 13.58 18.65
CA GLY A 79 5.33 14.53 17.71
C GLY A 79 4.63 14.51 16.36
N TRP A 80 4.71 15.63 15.63
CA TRP A 80 4.10 15.78 14.30
C TRP A 80 4.51 14.66 13.31
N SER A 81 5.72 14.13 13.46
CA SER A 81 6.23 13.00 12.68
C SER A 81 5.38 11.74 12.80
N ALA A 82 4.78 11.46 13.96
CA ALA A 82 3.90 10.31 14.15
C ALA A 82 2.59 10.49 13.36
N TRP A 83 2.01 11.69 13.37
CA TRP A 83 0.83 12.03 12.58
C TRP A 83 1.09 11.94 11.07
N MET A 84 2.26 12.41 10.61
CA MET A 84 2.66 12.26 9.21
C MET A 84 2.84 10.79 8.81
N CYS A 85 3.32 9.94 9.73
CA CYS A 85 3.45 8.51 9.50
C CYS A 85 2.07 7.84 9.36
N VAL A 86 1.10 8.21 10.20
CA VAL A 86 -0.30 7.74 10.07
C VAL A 86 -0.91 8.21 8.74
N ALA A 87 -0.76 9.48 8.37
CA ALA A 87 -1.28 10.01 7.10
C ALA A 87 -0.70 9.26 5.89
N SER A 88 0.62 8.97 5.92
CA SER A 88 1.29 8.16 4.90
C SER A 88 0.73 6.73 4.84
N ALA A 89 0.46 6.11 5.99
CA ALA A 89 -0.13 4.77 6.04
C ALA A 89 -1.53 4.75 5.42
N VAL A 90 -2.37 5.75 5.72
CA VAL A 90 -3.73 5.87 5.14
C VAL A 90 -3.67 6.04 3.62
N LEU A 91 -2.75 6.86 3.10
CA LEU A 91 -2.54 7.01 1.66
C LEU A 91 -2.08 5.70 1.00
N MET A 92 -1.19 4.95 1.65
CA MET A 92 -0.77 3.65 1.15
C MET A 92 -1.90 2.64 1.13
N ALA A 93 -2.73 2.59 2.18
CA ALA A 93 -3.91 1.73 2.21
C ALA A 93 -4.88 2.06 1.06
N GLY A 94 -5.08 3.35 0.76
CA GLY A 94 -5.85 3.80 -0.39
C GLY A 94 -5.26 3.30 -1.72
N SER A 95 -3.95 3.39 -1.89
CA SER A 95 -3.27 2.89 -3.09
C SER A 95 -3.35 1.36 -3.23
N ALA A 96 -3.29 0.61 -2.11
CA ALA A 96 -3.50 -0.83 -2.11
C ALA A 96 -4.93 -1.18 -2.53
N ALA A 97 -5.94 -0.50 -1.97
CA ALA A 97 -7.33 -0.71 -2.34
C ALA A 97 -7.55 -0.46 -3.84
N LEU A 98 -6.97 0.63 -4.37
CA LEU A 98 -7.04 0.94 -5.80
C LEU A 98 -6.35 -0.13 -6.66
N ALA A 99 -5.17 -0.61 -6.25
CA ALA A 99 -4.43 -1.66 -6.94
C ALA A 99 -5.22 -2.99 -6.95
N VAL A 100 -5.89 -3.35 -5.84
CA VAL A 100 -6.80 -4.50 -5.81
C VAL A 100 -7.99 -4.28 -6.74
N LEU A 101 -8.57 -3.08 -6.77
CA LEU A 101 -9.70 -2.74 -7.64
C LEU A 101 -9.33 -2.89 -9.12
N ILE A 102 -8.18 -2.35 -9.53
CA ILE A 102 -7.64 -2.50 -10.89
C ILE A 102 -7.32 -3.97 -11.17
N GLY A 103 -6.76 -4.68 -10.19
CA GLY A 103 -6.55 -6.11 -10.28
C GLY A 103 -7.87 -6.88 -10.45
N LEU A 104 -8.94 -6.54 -9.74
CA LEU A 104 -10.20 -7.30 -9.78
C LEU A 104 -10.99 -7.01 -11.06
N PHE A 105 -11.12 -5.74 -11.43
CA PHE A 105 -11.96 -5.26 -12.52
C PHE A 105 -11.23 -5.07 -13.84
N GLY A 106 -9.90 -5.07 -13.84
CA GLY A 106 -9.09 -5.08 -15.06
C GLY A 106 -9.31 -6.37 -15.83
N ARG A 107 -10.23 -6.35 -16.80
CA ARG A 107 -10.42 -7.46 -17.72
C ARG A 107 -9.23 -7.52 -18.67
N PRO A 108 -8.55 -8.68 -18.80
CA PRO A 108 -7.48 -8.81 -19.76
C PRO A 108 -8.06 -8.67 -21.18
N GLU A 109 -7.40 -7.90 -22.04
CA GLU A 109 -7.81 -7.68 -23.43
C GLU A 109 -8.02 -9.00 -24.20
N GLN A 110 -7.31 -10.04 -23.78
CA GLN A 110 -7.41 -11.42 -24.26
C GLN A 110 -8.84 -12.01 -24.13
N GLU A 111 -9.59 -11.67 -23.06
CA GLU A 111 -10.99 -12.11 -22.91
C GLU A 111 -11.95 -11.32 -23.82
N PHE A 112 -11.63 -10.07 -24.14
CA PHE A 112 -12.45 -9.26 -25.03
C PHE A 112 -12.33 -9.76 -26.47
N ASN A 113 -11.09 -10.01 -26.93
CA ASN A 113 -10.83 -10.56 -28.27
C ASN A 113 -11.29 -12.02 -28.44
N ALA A 114 -11.22 -12.85 -27.39
CA ALA A 114 -11.75 -14.22 -27.47
C ALA A 114 -13.29 -14.25 -27.57
N LYS A 115 -13.99 -13.28 -26.97
CA LYS A 115 -15.45 -13.16 -27.10
C LYS A 115 -15.86 -12.63 -28.47
N THR A 116 -15.21 -11.59 -28.99
CA THR A 116 -15.51 -11.09 -30.35
C THR A 116 -15.15 -12.09 -31.44
N SER A 117 -14.07 -12.87 -31.29
CA SER A 117 -13.72 -13.94 -32.22
C SER A 117 -14.74 -15.09 -32.25
N LYS A 118 -15.37 -15.43 -31.12
CA LYS A 118 -16.42 -16.47 -31.08
C LYS A 118 -17.72 -15.99 -31.71
N THR A 119 -18.09 -14.72 -31.55
CA THR A 119 -19.29 -14.16 -32.19
C THR A 119 -19.15 -14.06 -33.72
N SER A 120 -17.94 -13.80 -34.22
CA SER A 120 -17.70 -13.71 -35.67
C SER A 120 -17.71 -15.05 -36.42
N LYS A 121 -17.65 -16.20 -35.73
CA LYS A 121 -17.66 -17.53 -36.38
C LYS A 121 -19.03 -18.20 -36.42
N THR A 122 -20.07 -17.53 -35.92
CA THR A 122 -21.45 -18.06 -35.85
C THR A 122 -22.44 -17.30 -36.74
N THR A 123 -21.94 -16.57 -37.74
CA THR A 123 -22.79 -15.86 -38.73
C THR A 123 -22.45 -16.32 -40.14
#